data_AF-A0A924TJ67-F1
#
_entry.id   AF-A0A924TJ67-F1
#
_cell.length_a   1.000
_cell.length_b   1.000
_cell.length_c   1.000
_cell.angle_alpha   90.00
_cell.angle_beta   90.00
_cell.angle_gamma   90.00
#
_symmetry.space_group_name_H-M   'P 1'
#
loop_
_entity.id
_entity.type
_entity.pdbx_description
1 polymer ?
#
loop_
_entity_poly.entity_id
_entity_poly.type
_entity_poly.pdbx_seq_one_letter_code
_entity_poly.pdbx_strand_id
1 'polypeptide(L)'
;MKQCKIFIAFLSIISYQNIIGQPISKPVYLFSYFKNNGQDGLHLAYSNDGYKWQVLNNDSSVLKPLVGTDKLMRDPCIIKGTDEKFHMVWTLSWKERGIGYASSTDLIHWSEQQDIPVMMHEPTAKNCWAPEIIYDEKSKDYMIYWATTIPGRFPESDSSGDNNHRIYYVTTKNFKTYSSTKLLYNQGFNVIDATIQKMGKQYVMFLKDETKNPVPQKNLHIAYSKNLTEGYGKPTPAITGNYWAEGPTAVKVDDKWIVYFDKYRDHKYGAISSTNLQNWTDISDKISIPKGLRHGTIFTVTEAEFESLIKALPVSVK
;
A
#
# COMPACT_ATOMS: atom_id res chain seq x y z
N MET A 1 -16.60 -10.88 86.10
CA MET A 1 -16.68 -11.36 84.70
C MET A 1 -16.36 -10.21 83.75
N LYS A 2 -15.13 -10.14 83.22
CA LYS A 2 -14.80 -9.30 82.06
C LYS A 2 -13.83 -10.10 81.19
N GLN A 3 -14.31 -10.58 80.04
CA GLN A 3 -13.51 -11.29 79.04
C GLN A 3 -12.71 -10.27 78.24
N CYS A 4 -11.39 -10.43 78.23
CA CYS A 4 -10.48 -9.67 77.38
C CYS A 4 -10.33 -10.43 76.04
N LYS A 5 -10.83 -9.87 74.94
CA LYS A 5 -10.64 -10.45 73.59
C LYS A 5 -9.34 -9.90 72.99
N ILE A 6 -8.38 -10.78 72.76
CA ILE A 6 -7.14 -10.49 72.02
C ILE A 6 -7.46 -10.55 70.54
N PHE A 7 -7.24 -9.45 69.82
CA PHE A 7 -7.32 -9.37 68.36
C PHE A 7 -5.92 -9.64 67.79
N ILE A 8 -5.76 -10.73 67.03
CA ILE A 8 -4.54 -11.03 66.28
C ILE A 8 -4.72 -10.42 64.89
N ALA A 9 -3.91 -9.42 64.57
CA ALA A 9 -3.85 -8.83 63.23
C ALA A 9 -2.92 -9.67 62.35
N PHE A 10 -3.47 -10.29 61.30
CA PHE A 10 -2.69 -10.92 60.23
C PHE A 10 -2.13 -9.84 59.30
N LEU A 11 -0.81 -9.67 59.27
CA LEU A 11 -0.12 -8.90 58.24
C LEU A 11 0.00 -9.76 56.96
N SER A 12 -0.77 -9.41 55.94
CA SER A 12 -0.61 -9.95 54.58
C SER A 12 0.57 -9.26 53.89
N ILE A 13 1.64 -10.02 53.64
CA ILE A 13 2.78 -9.57 52.84
C ILE A 13 2.35 -9.65 51.36
N ILE A 14 2.07 -8.49 50.75
CA ILE A 14 1.85 -8.37 49.32
C ILE A 14 3.23 -8.32 48.65
N SER A 15 3.62 -9.40 47.99
CA SER A 15 4.80 -9.46 47.14
C SER A 15 4.53 -8.69 45.84
N TYR A 16 5.13 -7.51 45.69
CA TYR A 16 5.20 -6.78 44.43
C TYR A 16 6.09 -7.57 43.46
N GLN A 17 5.49 -8.30 42.52
CA GLN A 17 6.23 -8.76 41.35
C GLN A 17 6.44 -7.57 40.42
N ASN A 18 7.70 -7.21 40.20
CA ASN A 18 8.09 -6.29 39.14
C ASN A 18 7.67 -6.91 37.80
N ILE A 19 6.57 -6.44 37.23
CA ILE A 19 6.23 -6.69 35.83
C ILE A 19 7.25 -5.89 35.01
N ILE A 20 8.37 -6.53 34.67
CA ILE A 20 9.24 -6.04 33.60
C ILE A 20 8.39 -6.09 32.35
N GLY A 21 7.93 -4.93 31.87
CA GLY A 21 7.25 -4.83 30.59
C GLY A 21 8.14 -5.44 29.52
N GLN A 22 7.64 -6.44 28.80
CA GLN A 22 8.35 -6.95 27.64
C GLN A 22 8.65 -5.76 26.71
N PRO A 23 9.88 -5.64 26.17
CA PRO A 23 10.16 -4.61 25.19
C PRO A 23 9.13 -4.73 24.07
N ILE A 24 8.45 -3.63 23.75
CA ILE A 24 7.55 -3.58 22.60
C ILE A 24 8.42 -3.86 21.37
N SER A 25 8.30 -5.07 20.82
CA SER A 25 8.96 -5.47 19.59
C SER A 25 8.53 -4.50 18.49
N LYS A 26 9.51 -3.89 17.82
CA LYS A 26 9.24 -2.95 16.73
C LYS A 26 8.75 -3.74 15.51
N PRO A 27 7.72 -3.25 14.79
CA PRO A 27 7.29 -3.90 13.56
C PRO A 27 8.42 -3.90 12.52
N VAL A 28 8.47 -4.95 11.70
CA VAL A 28 9.38 -5.03 10.54
C VAL A 28 8.61 -4.55 9.30
N TYR A 29 9.24 -3.73 8.49
CA TYR A 29 8.66 -3.28 7.22
C TYR A 29 8.94 -4.31 6.13
N LEU A 30 7.91 -4.67 5.38
CA LEU A 30 8.01 -5.41 4.13
C LEU A 30 7.61 -4.54 2.95
N PHE A 31 8.21 -4.82 1.80
CA PHE A 31 7.92 -4.16 0.53
C PHE A 31 7.54 -5.23 -0.49
N SER A 32 6.29 -5.25 -0.93
CA SER A 32 5.86 -6.00 -2.11
C SER A 32 6.20 -5.19 -3.35
N TYR A 33 6.89 -5.81 -4.32
CA TYR A 33 7.24 -5.13 -5.56
C TYR A 33 7.31 -6.11 -6.72
N PHE A 34 7.42 -5.56 -7.93
CA PHE A 34 7.72 -6.31 -9.14
C PHE A 34 8.97 -5.75 -9.82
N LYS A 35 9.48 -6.50 -10.80
CA LYS A 35 10.64 -6.10 -11.60
C LYS A 35 10.27 -6.07 -13.08
N ASN A 36 11.03 -5.32 -13.86
CA ASN A 36 10.85 -5.18 -15.30
C ASN A 36 9.40 -4.78 -15.65
N ASN A 37 8.66 -5.66 -16.32
CA ASN A 37 7.25 -5.47 -16.67
C ASN A 37 6.29 -6.37 -15.85
N GLY A 38 6.79 -7.11 -14.84
CA GLY A 38 5.96 -7.89 -13.92
C GLY A 38 5.71 -9.33 -14.34
N GLN A 39 6.38 -9.85 -15.38
CA GLN A 39 6.23 -11.24 -15.82
C GLN A 39 6.74 -12.26 -14.79
N ASP A 40 7.76 -11.89 -14.00
CA ASP A 40 8.36 -12.80 -13.03
C ASP A 40 7.48 -12.98 -11.78
N GLY A 41 6.73 -11.94 -11.39
CA GLY A 41 5.78 -12.00 -10.30
C GLY A 41 6.14 -11.14 -9.09
N LEU A 42 5.65 -11.58 -7.93
CA LEU A 42 5.84 -10.93 -6.63
C LEU A 42 7.27 -11.09 -6.15
N HIS A 43 7.92 -10.00 -5.79
CA HIS A 43 9.15 -10.01 -5.00
C HIS A 43 8.89 -9.35 -3.64
N LEU A 44 9.69 -9.74 -2.64
CA LEU A 44 9.64 -9.17 -1.30
C LEU A 44 11.02 -8.65 -0.89
N ALA A 45 11.01 -7.52 -0.19
CA ALA A 45 12.15 -6.99 0.52
C ALA A 45 11.72 -6.57 1.93
N TYR A 46 12.66 -6.45 2.85
CA TYR A 46 12.39 -6.03 4.21
C TYR A 46 13.31 -4.89 4.66
N SER A 47 12.86 -4.16 5.67
CA SER A 47 13.66 -3.15 6.37
C SER A 47 13.27 -3.09 7.84
N ASN A 48 14.28 -2.92 8.71
CA ASN A 48 14.06 -2.68 10.14
C ASN A 48 13.99 -1.19 10.47
N ASP A 49 14.55 -0.33 9.62
CA ASP A 49 14.64 1.11 9.84
C ASP A 49 13.76 1.92 8.88
N GLY A 50 13.20 1.27 7.86
CA GLY A 50 12.45 1.95 6.82
C GLY A 50 13.30 2.92 6.02
N TYR A 51 14.60 2.64 5.82
CA TYR A 51 15.51 3.35 4.91
C TYR A 51 16.36 2.37 4.10
N LYS A 52 16.89 1.31 4.74
CA LYS A 52 17.72 0.29 4.10
C LYS A 52 16.92 -0.98 3.89
N TRP A 53 16.71 -1.32 2.63
CA TRP A 53 15.92 -2.47 2.21
C TRP A 53 16.82 -3.60 1.72
N GLN A 54 16.54 -4.81 2.19
CA GLN A 54 17.23 -6.04 1.81
C GLN A 54 16.26 -6.99 1.14
N VAL A 55 16.71 -7.63 0.06
CA VAL A 55 15.90 -8.60 -0.68
C VAL A 55 15.69 -9.88 0.13
N LEU A 56 14.50 -10.44 0.01
CA LEU A 56 14.21 -11.80 0.45
C LEU A 56 14.35 -12.78 -0.72
N ASN A 57 14.51 -14.06 -0.40
CA ASN A 57 14.49 -15.16 -1.37
C ASN A 57 15.51 -15.01 -2.51
N ASN A 58 16.71 -14.46 -2.25
CA ASN A 58 17.71 -14.25 -3.30
C ASN A 58 17.21 -13.42 -4.48
N ASP A 59 16.32 -12.44 -4.19
CA ASP A 59 15.70 -11.57 -5.20
C ASP A 59 14.90 -12.36 -6.26
N SER A 60 14.53 -13.61 -5.95
CA SER A 60 13.69 -14.47 -6.79
C SER A 60 12.21 -14.28 -6.47
N SER A 61 11.38 -14.39 -7.49
CA SER A 61 9.93 -14.30 -7.36
C SER A 61 9.37 -15.30 -6.34
N VAL A 62 8.50 -14.81 -5.47
CA VAL A 62 7.76 -15.53 -4.43
C VAL A 62 6.46 -16.11 -4.99
N LEU A 63 5.82 -15.40 -5.93
CA LEU A 63 4.58 -15.83 -6.57
C LEU A 63 4.53 -15.38 -8.02
N LYS A 64 4.45 -16.33 -8.96
CA LYS A 64 4.31 -16.06 -10.39
C LYS A 64 2.85 -15.72 -10.76
N PRO A 65 2.58 -14.80 -11.69
CA PRO A 65 1.23 -14.52 -12.17
C PRO A 65 0.69 -15.68 -13.02
N LEU A 66 -0.55 -16.08 -12.74
CA LEU A 66 -1.24 -17.16 -13.45
C LEU A 66 -2.55 -16.70 -14.12
N VAL A 67 -3.11 -15.57 -13.69
CA VAL A 67 -4.36 -14.98 -14.19
C VAL A 67 -4.11 -13.73 -15.06
N GLY A 68 -5.12 -13.35 -15.86
CA GLY A 68 -5.02 -12.35 -16.91
C GLY A 68 -4.40 -12.90 -18.20
N THR A 69 -4.74 -12.34 -19.35
CA THR A 69 -4.22 -12.80 -20.65
C THR A 69 -2.71 -12.57 -20.76
N ASP A 70 -2.24 -11.42 -20.28
CA ASP A 70 -0.81 -11.07 -20.31
C ASP A 70 0.01 -11.76 -19.20
N LYS A 71 -0.68 -12.33 -18.19
CA LYS A 71 -0.07 -12.93 -16.99
C LYS A 71 1.01 -12.03 -16.39
N LEU A 72 0.62 -10.79 -16.04
CA LEU A 72 1.51 -9.86 -15.35
C LEU A 72 1.17 -9.79 -13.86
N MET A 73 2.16 -9.47 -13.05
CA MET A 73 1.98 -8.98 -11.69
C MET A 73 2.73 -7.67 -11.55
N ARG A 74 2.01 -6.56 -11.74
CA ARG A 74 2.56 -5.23 -11.51
C ARG A 74 1.85 -4.57 -10.35
N ASP A 75 2.57 -3.67 -9.69
CA ASP A 75 2.05 -2.84 -8.61
C ASP A 75 1.39 -3.67 -7.48
N PRO A 76 2.04 -4.74 -6.96
CA PRO A 76 1.40 -5.61 -5.99
C PRO A 76 1.19 -4.87 -4.67
N CYS A 77 -0.06 -4.81 -4.22
CA CYS A 77 -0.46 -4.25 -2.95
C CYS A 77 -0.85 -5.36 -1.98
N ILE A 78 -0.16 -5.42 -0.82
CA ILE A 78 -0.45 -6.38 0.25
C ILE A 78 -0.90 -5.63 1.51
N ILE A 79 -1.97 -6.11 2.14
CA ILE A 79 -2.36 -5.72 3.50
C ILE A 79 -2.55 -6.96 4.38
N LYS A 80 -2.39 -6.79 5.70
CA LYS A 80 -2.90 -7.74 6.69
C LYS A 80 -4.37 -7.41 6.96
N GLY A 81 -5.26 -8.36 6.69
CA GLY A 81 -6.69 -8.29 6.98
C GLY A 81 -7.01 -8.58 8.44
N THR A 82 -8.21 -8.20 8.87
CA THR A 82 -8.76 -8.50 10.21
C THR A 82 -9.09 -9.98 10.42
N ASP A 83 -8.98 -10.80 9.38
CA ASP A 83 -9.13 -12.26 9.43
C ASP A 83 -7.77 -12.98 9.56
N GLU A 84 -6.72 -12.23 9.92
CA GLU A 84 -5.34 -12.69 10.08
C GLU A 84 -4.69 -13.22 8.79
N LYS A 85 -5.25 -12.91 7.62
CA LYS A 85 -4.65 -13.22 6.32
C LYS A 85 -4.01 -11.99 5.70
N PHE A 86 -2.99 -12.23 4.90
CA PHE A 86 -2.49 -11.28 3.93
C PHE A 86 -3.36 -11.34 2.68
N HIS A 87 -3.83 -10.20 2.22
CA HIS A 87 -4.58 -10.06 0.97
C HIS A 87 -3.74 -9.27 -0.02
N MET A 88 -3.63 -9.77 -1.24
CA MET A 88 -2.89 -9.13 -2.32
C MET A 88 -3.80 -8.83 -3.50
N VAL A 89 -3.64 -7.63 -4.07
CA VAL A 89 -4.14 -7.30 -5.42
C VAL A 89 -3.00 -6.78 -6.30
N TRP A 90 -3.16 -6.87 -7.62
CA TRP A 90 -2.17 -6.39 -8.58
C TRP A 90 -2.78 -6.09 -9.95
N THR A 91 -2.05 -5.31 -10.76
CA THR A 91 -2.34 -5.11 -12.19
C THR A 91 -1.99 -6.39 -12.97
N LEU A 92 -2.98 -7.06 -13.55
CA LEU A 92 -2.79 -8.34 -14.27
C LEU A 92 -2.50 -8.23 -15.77
N SER A 93 -2.78 -7.07 -16.38
CA SER A 93 -2.58 -6.79 -17.81
C SER A 93 -2.59 -5.27 -18.07
N TRP A 94 -2.00 -4.86 -19.20
CA TRP A 94 -2.05 -3.47 -19.65
C TRP A 94 -3.42 -3.04 -20.18
N LYS A 95 -4.26 -3.97 -20.66
CA LYS A 95 -5.49 -3.63 -21.42
C LYS A 95 -6.75 -4.36 -20.95
N GLU A 96 -6.69 -4.97 -19.78
CA GLU A 96 -7.83 -5.70 -19.22
C GLU A 96 -8.61 -4.89 -18.20
N ARG A 97 -9.84 -5.36 -17.96
CA ARG A 97 -10.84 -4.73 -17.10
C ARG A 97 -10.98 -5.45 -15.75
N GLY A 98 -9.97 -6.25 -15.41
CA GLY A 98 -9.88 -7.00 -14.17
C GLY A 98 -8.60 -6.68 -13.40
N ILE A 99 -8.56 -7.13 -12.15
CA ILE A 99 -7.38 -7.06 -11.27
C ILE A 99 -7.13 -8.43 -10.67
N GLY A 100 -5.86 -8.74 -10.41
CA GLY A 100 -5.52 -10.00 -9.77
C GLY A 100 -5.80 -9.97 -8.27
N TYR A 101 -6.11 -11.12 -7.69
CA TYR A 101 -6.25 -11.30 -6.25
C TYR A 101 -5.73 -12.66 -5.78
N ALA A 102 -5.08 -12.67 -4.61
CA ALA A 102 -4.74 -13.88 -3.86
C ALA A 102 -4.65 -13.54 -2.36
N SER A 103 -4.70 -14.56 -1.52
CA SER A 103 -4.51 -14.42 -0.08
C SER A 103 -3.53 -15.45 0.46
N SER A 104 -2.88 -15.15 1.58
CA SER A 104 -1.92 -16.03 2.23
C SER A 104 -2.00 -15.86 3.75
N THR A 105 -1.68 -16.90 4.51
CA THR A 105 -1.53 -16.79 5.97
C THR A 105 -0.08 -16.47 6.38
N ASP A 106 0.89 -16.68 5.50
CA ASP A 106 2.33 -16.69 5.83
C ASP A 106 3.22 -15.98 4.79
N LEU A 107 2.64 -15.36 3.75
CA LEU A 107 3.30 -14.73 2.61
C LEU A 107 4.11 -15.68 1.71
N ILE A 108 4.05 -16.98 1.97
CA ILE A 108 4.80 -18.02 1.26
C ILE A 108 3.83 -18.86 0.43
N HIS A 109 2.79 -19.38 1.08
CA HIS A 109 1.77 -20.20 0.46
C HIS A 109 0.56 -19.35 0.13
N TRP A 110 0.32 -19.15 -1.16
CA TRP A 110 -0.77 -18.32 -1.66
C TRP A 110 -1.94 -19.17 -2.11
N SER A 111 -3.15 -18.65 -1.91
CA SER A 111 -4.37 -19.23 -2.47
C SER A 111 -4.31 -19.24 -4.00
N GLU A 112 -5.23 -19.99 -4.62
CA GLU A 112 -5.49 -19.85 -6.04
C GLU A 112 -5.75 -18.38 -6.40
N GLN A 113 -5.14 -17.94 -7.50
CA GLN A 113 -5.26 -16.58 -8.00
C GLN A 113 -6.62 -16.38 -8.66
N GLN A 114 -7.20 -15.22 -8.45
CA GLN A 114 -8.48 -14.83 -9.03
C GLN A 114 -8.30 -13.60 -9.92
N ASP A 115 -9.05 -13.54 -11.01
CA ASP A 115 -9.29 -12.32 -11.77
C ASP A 115 -10.60 -11.70 -11.28
N ILE A 116 -10.51 -10.57 -10.59
CA ILE A 116 -11.68 -9.82 -10.13
C ILE A 116 -12.13 -8.87 -11.25
N PRO A 117 -13.33 -9.04 -11.82
CA PRO A 117 -13.80 -8.32 -13.01
C PRO A 117 -14.32 -6.90 -12.71
N VAL A 118 -13.52 -6.07 -12.05
CA VAL A 118 -13.94 -4.78 -11.45
C VAL A 118 -14.46 -3.74 -12.46
N MET A 119 -14.11 -3.84 -13.74
CA MET A 119 -14.57 -2.93 -14.80
C MET A 119 -15.28 -3.64 -15.96
N MET A 120 -15.65 -4.92 -15.82
CA MET A 120 -16.27 -5.67 -16.94
C MET A 120 -17.61 -5.12 -17.41
N HIS A 121 -18.34 -4.42 -16.53
CA HIS A 121 -19.58 -3.72 -16.83
C HIS A 121 -19.38 -2.48 -17.71
N GLU A 122 -18.15 -1.98 -17.86
CA GLU A 122 -17.79 -0.84 -18.69
C GLU A 122 -17.08 -1.34 -19.98
N PRO A 123 -17.79 -1.44 -21.13
CA PRO A 123 -17.23 -2.02 -22.35
C PRO A 123 -16.08 -1.21 -22.95
N THR A 124 -16.04 0.10 -22.69
CA THR A 124 -15.01 1.01 -23.22
C THR A 124 -13.88 1.27 -22.23
N ALA A 125 -13.93 0.70 -21.01
CA ALA A 125 -12.83 0.80 -20.06
C ALA A 125 -11.57 0.16 -20.65
N LYS A 126 -10.47 0.91 -20.65
CA LYS A 126 -9.22 0.47 -21.26
C LYS A 126 -8.37 -0.41 -20.36
N ASN A 127 -8.49 -0.24 -19.04
CA ASN A 127 -7.53 -0.80 -18.08
C ASN A 127 -8.04 -0.78 -16.63
N CYS A 128 -7.42 -1.60 -15.79
CA CYS A 128 -7.45 -1.47 -14.33
C CYS A 128 -6.01 -1.54 -13.80
N TRP A 129 -5.43 -0.39 -13.44
CA TRP A 129 -4.01 -0.26 -13.09
C TRP A 129 -3.80 0.15 -11.63
N ALA A 130 -2.68 -0.31 -11.08
CA ALA A 130 -2.19 -0.03 -9.73
C ALA A 130 -3.28 -0.17 -8.65
N PRO A 131 -3.90 -1.35 -8.51
CA PRO A 131 -4.89 -1.54 -7.47
C PRO A 131 -4.24 -1.56 -6.08
N GLU A 132 -4.90 -0.94 -5.12
CA GLU A 132 -4.52 -1.00 -3.71
C GLU A 132 -5.73 -1.38 -2.82
N ILE A 133 -5.44 -1.83 -1.60
CA ILE A 133 -6.42 -2.23 -0.59
C ILE A 133 -6.25 -1.38 0.66
N ILE A 134 -7.36 -0.95 1.25
CA ILE A 134 -7.39 -0.35 2.58
C ILE A 134 -8.61 -0.84 3.35
N TYR A 135 -8.44 -1.13 4.64
CA TYR A 135 -9.53 -1.49 5.54
C TYR A 135 -10.10 -0.26 6.26
N ASP A 136 -11.42 -0.13 6.27
CA ASP A 136 -12.11 0.87 7.07
C ASP A 136 -12.78 0.23 8.30
N GLU A 137 -12.22 0.51 9.47
CA GLU A 137 -12.75 0.07 10.77
C GLU A 137 -14.19 0.54 11.04
N LYS A 138 -14.63 1.67 10.45
CA LYS A 138 -15.96 2.23 10.69
C LYS A 138 -17.04 1.42 9.98
N SER A 139 -16.87 1.16 8.68
CA SER A 139 -17.78 0.33 7.88
C SER A 139 -17.54 -1.16 8.02
N LYS A 140 -16.36 -1.55 8.53
CA LYS A 140 -15.84 -2.92 8.54
C LYS A 140 -15.79 -3.52 7.13
N ASP A 141 -15.43 -2.70 6.16
CA ASP A 141 -15.25 -3.07 4.77
C ASP A 141 -13.80 -2.82 4.34
N TYR A 142 -13.31 -3.65 3.43
CA TYR A 142 -12.16 -3.34 2.61
C TYR A 142 -12.62 -2.52 1.41
N MET A 143 -11.84 -1.51 1.04
CA MET A 143 -11.94 -0.83 -0.25
C MET A 143 -10.79 -1.28 -1.11
N ILE A 144 -11.10 -1.72 -2.33
CA ILE A 144 -10.11 -1.95 -3.38
C ILE A 144 -10.28 -0.82 -4.39
N TYR A 145 -9.21 -0.10 -4.70
CA TYR A 145 -9.25 1.07 -5.57
C TYR A 145 -8.12 1.04 -6.59
N TRP A 146 -8.36 1.57 -7.79
CA TRP A 146 -7.46 1.47 -8.94
C TRP A 146 -7.70 2.60 -9.94
N ALA A 147 -6.80 2.76 -10.91
CA ALA A 147 -6.94 3.73 -11.99
C ALA A 147 -7.52 3.09 -13.27
N THR A 148 -8.48 3.75 -13.89
CA THR A 148 -9.05 3.33 -15.19
C THR A 148 -9.25 4.53 -16.11
N THR A 149 -8.92 4.36 -17.39
CA THR A 149 -9.35 5.26 -18.46
C THR A 149 -10.64 4.76 -19.11
N ILE A 150 -11.61 5.66 -19.26
CA ILE A 150 -12.84 5.43 -20.04
C ILE A 150 -12.96 6.56 -21.05
N PRO A 151 -12.70 6.31 -22.35
CA PRO A 151 -12.67 7.35 -23.37
C PRO A 151 -13.93 8.20 -23.40
N GLY A 152 -13.78 9.53 -23.47
CA GLY A 152 -14.89 10.48 -23.55
C GLY A 152 -15.63 10.72 -22.24
N ARG A 153 -15.28 10.04 -21.13
CA ARG A 153 -15.96 10.22 -19.84
C ARG A 153 -15.59 11.51 -19.12
N PHE A 154 -14.37 11.99 -19.34
CA PHE A 154 -13.85 13.22 -18.72
C PHE A 154 -13.27 14.13 -19.81
N PRO A 155 -14.13 14.70 -20.68
CA PRO A 155 -13.71 15.43 -21.87
C PRO A 155 -12.82 16.64 -21.55
N GLU A 156 -12.93 17.21 -20.34
CA GLU A 156 -12.13 18.34 -19.88
C GLU A 156 -10.62 18.03 -19.82
N SER A 157 -10.24 16.75 -19.73
CA SER A 157 -8.84 16.31 -19.64
C SER A 157 -8.47 15.20 -20.63
N ASP A 158 -9.30 14.94 -21.64
CA ASP A 158 -9.05 13.86 -22.61
C ASP A 158 -7.76 14.08 -23.42
N SER A 159 -7.36 15.34 -23.63
CA SER A 159 -6.12 15.70 -24.32
C SER A 159 -4.87 15.70 -23.42
N SER A 160 -5.03 15.43 -22.12
CA SER A 160 -3.96 15.55 -21.12
C SER A 160 -2.84 14.53 -21.26
N GLY A 161 -3.01 13.45 -22.04
CA GLY A 161 -1.98 12.44 -22.25
C GLY A 161 -2.47 11.27 -23.11
N ASP A 162 -1.71 10.17 -23.11
CA ASP A 162 -2.02 8.98 -23.91
C ASP A 162 -3.28 8.24 -23.38
N ASN A 163 -3.58 8.44 -22.10
CA ASN A 163 -4.73 7.94 -21.37
C ASN A 163 -5.26 9.05 -20.46
N ASN A 164 -6.50 8.92 -19.97
CA ASN A 164 -7.17 9.90 -19.12
C ASN A 164 -7.84 9.18 -17.93
N HIS A 165 -7.02 8.87 -16.92
CA HIS A 165 -7.42 8.05 -15.78
C HIS A 165 -8.17 8.84 -14.73
N ARG A 166 -9.06 8.14 -14.02
CA ARG A 166 -9.54 8.49 -12.68
C ARG A 166 -9.45 7.29 -11.75
N ILE A 167 -9.54 7.55 -10.46
CA ILE A 167 -9.53 6.49 -9.44
C ILE A 167 -10.95 6.01 -9.22
N TYR A 168 -11.13 4.70 -9.31
CA TYR A 168 -12.38 3.97 -9.05
C TYR A 168 -12.20 3.00 -7.89
N TYR A 169 -13.29 2.53 -7.32
CA TYR A 169 -13.24 1.56 -6.23
C TYR A 169 -14.44 0.62 -6.19
N VAL A 170 -14.25 -0.53 -5.52
CA VAL A 170 -15.30 -1.38 -4.95
C VAL A 170 -15.07 -1.52 -3.44
N THR A 171 -16.12 -1.90 -2.71
CA THR A 171 -15.97 -2.40 -1.33
C THR A 171 -16.29 -3.89 -1.24
N THR A 172 -15.68 -4.55 -0.26
CA THR A 172 -15.93 -5.96 0.06
C THR A 172 -15.71 -6.23 1.54
N LYS A 173 -16.42 -7.22 2.09
CA LYS A 173 -16.17 -7.73 3.45
C LYS A 173 -15.26 -8.95 3.48
N ASN A 174 -15.09 -9.63 2.34
CA ASN A 174 -14.62 -11.02 2.31
C ASN A 174 -13.81 -11.39 1.05
N PHE A 175 -13.57 -10.44 0.14
CA PHE A 175 -12.89 -10.66 -1.14
C PHE A 175 -13.55 -11.75 -2.01
N LYS A 176 -14.87 -11.90 -1.88
CA LYS A 176 -15.71 -12.79 -2.71
C LYS A 176 -16.89 -12.05 -3.31
N THR A 177 -17.53 -11.19 -2.52
CA THR A 177 -18.65 -10.35 -2.96
C THR A 177 -18.23 -8.89 -2.93
N TYR A 178 -18.50 -8.18 -4.01
CA TYR A 178 -18.07 -6.79 -4.23
C TYR A 178 -19.27 -5.88 -4.44
N SER A 179 -19.18 -4.64 -4.00
CA SER A 179 -20.13 -3.60 -4.39
C SER A 179 -20.04 -3.32 -5.89
N SER A 180 -21.02 -2.59 -6.44
CA SER A 180 -20.84 -1.93 -7.73
C SER A 180 -19.67 -0.96 -7.68
N THR A 181 -18.96 -0.83 -8.80
CA THR A 181 -17.85 0.12 -8.96
C THR A 181 -18.34 1.55 -8.90
N LYS A 182 -17.56 2.40 -8.21
CA LYS A 182 -17.84 3.83 -8.05
C LYS A 182 -16.59 4.66 -8.31
N LEU A 183 -16.79 5.89 -8.75
CA LEU A 183 -15.72 6.88 -8.90
C LEU A 183 -15.26 7.34 -7.50
N LEU A 184 -13.96 7.22 -7.20
CA LEU A 184 -13.37 7.64 -5.94
C LEU A 184 -12.86 9.08 -6.00
N TYR A 185 -12.11 9.41 -7.06
CA TYR A 185 -11.41 10.68 -7.17
C TYR A 185 -11.43 11.23 -8.59
N ASN A 186 -11.98 12.44 -8.72
CA ASN A 186 -11.93 13.26 -9.92
C ASN A 186 -11.88 14.74 -9.52
N GLN A 187 -10.76 15.40 -9.84
CA GLN A 187 -10.56 16.84 -9.66
C GLN A 187 -10.20 17.53 -10.99
N GLY A 188 -10.62 16.96 -12.13
CA GLY A 188 -10.47 17.55 -13.46
C GLY A 188 -9.13 17.36 -14.15
N PHE A 189 -8.30 16.41 -13.69
CA PHE A 189 -7.01 16.08 -14.30
C PHE A 189 -6.73 14.58 -14.26
N ASN A 190 -5.76 14.11 -15.05
CA ASN A 190 -5.39 12.70 -15.19
C ASN A 190 -4.72 12.17 -13.91
N VAL A 191 -5.34 11.21 -13.23
CA VAL A 191 -4.88 10.72 -11.92
C VAL A 191 -4.63 9.23 -11.96
N ILE A 192 -3.46 8.81 -11.47
CA ILE A 192 -3.06 7.40 -11.35
C ILE A 192 -2.29 7.18 -10.04
N ASP A 193 -2.00 5.92 -9.73
CA ASP A 193 -1.14 5.47 -8.63
C ASP A 193 -1.52 6.12 -7.29
N ALA A 194 -2.76 5.85 -6.85
CA ALA A 194 -3.21 6.32 -5.55
C ALA A 194 -2.73 5.37 -4.45
N THR A 195 -2.33 5.92 -3.30
CA THR A 195 -2.18 5.18 -2.04
C THR A 195 -2.83 5.96 -0.90
N ILE A 196 -3.61 5.30 -0.06
CA ILE A 196 -4.41 5.94 0.98
C ILE A 196 -3.93 5.49 2.35
N GLN A 197 -3.75 6.45 3.26
CA GLN A 197 -3.39 6.19 4.65
C GLN A 197 -4.44 6.82 5.58
N LYS A 198 -4.87 6.07 6.60
CA LYS A 198 -5.70 6.61 7.69
C LYS A 198 -4.79 7.35 8.67
N MET A 199 -4.99 8.66 8.81
CA MET A 199 -4.17 9.52 9.66
C MET A 199 -5.06 10.25 10.67
N GLY A 200 -5.15 9.71 11.88
CA GLY A 200 -6.08 10.22 12.90
C GLY A 200 -7.53 10.04 12.47
N LYS A 201 -8.26 11.15 12.28
CA LYS A 201 -9.69 11.15 11.90
C LYS A 201 -9.93 11.38 10.39
N GLN A 202 -8.88 11.35 9.58
CA GLN A 202 -8.96 11.62 8.15
C GLN A 202 -8.22 10.56 7.34
N TYR A 203 -8.55 10.48 6.07
CA TYR A 203 -7.85 9.71 5.05
C TYR A 203 -7.02 10.67 4.20
N VAL A 204 -5.79 10.26 3.94
CA VAL A 204 -4.81 11.01 3.16
C VAL A 204 -4.45 10.16 1.96
N MET A 205 -4.88 10.61 0.79
CA MET A 205 -4.55 9.98 -0.50
C MET A 205 -3.31 10.66 -1.07
N PHE A 206 -2.24 9.92 -1.24
CA PHE A 206 -1.13 10.30 -2.11
C PHE A 206 -1.48 9.82 -3.53
N LEU A 207 -1.22 10.64 -4.53
CA LEU A 207 -1.61 10.35 -5.91
C LEU A 207 -0.64 11.00 -6.90
N LYS A 208 -0.56 10.44 -8.11
CA LYS A 208 0.21 11.01 -9.21
C LYS A 208 -0.70 11.85 -10.12
N ASP A 209 -0.24 13.06 -10.45
CA ASP A 209 -0.74 13.78 -11.62
C ASP A 209 -0.04 13.25 -12.89
N GLU A 210 -0.79 12.49 -13.68
CA GLU A 210 -0.29 11.83 -14.89
C GLU A 210 -0.38 12.74 -16.14
N THR A 211 -0.75 14.01 -15.97
CA THR A 211 -0.84 14.98 -17.06
C THR A 211 0.50 15.10 -17.79
N LYS A 212 0.45 14.98 -19.11
CA LYS A 212 1.56 15.07 -20.08
C LYS A 212 1.46 16.33 -20.94
N ASN A 213 0.24 16.78 -21.27
CA ASN A 213 -0.02 17.92 -22.13
C ASN A 213 -0.94 18.95 -21.43
N PRO A 214 -0.81 20.26 -21.76
CA PRO A 214 0.23 20.85 -22.60
C PRO A 214 1.59 20.93 -21.89
N VAL A 215 1.61 20.86 -20.56
CA VAL A 215 2.83 20.86 -19.74
C VAL A 215 2.81 19.62 -18.85
N PRO A 216 3.83 18.74 -18.93
CA PRO A 216 3.90 17.57 -18.08
C PRO A 216 3.95 17.94 -16.59
N GLN A 217 3.10 17.30 -15.78
CA GLN A 217 3.14 17.40 -14.32
C GLN A 217 3.98 16.25 -13.75
N LYS A 218 3.52 14.99 -13.90
CA LYS A 218 4.28 13.75 -13.57
C LYS A 218 4.87 13.75 -12.16
N ASN A 219 4.14 14.32 -11.22
CA ASN A 219 4.55 14.58 -9.85
C ASN A 219 3.48 14.05 -8.88
N LEU A 220 3.86 13.98 -7.61
CA LEU A 220 2.97 13.46 -6.56
C LEU A 220 2.29 14.61 -5.82
N HIS A 221 1.07 14.35 -5.37
CA HIS A 221 0.22 15.27 -4.63
C HIS A 221 -0.49 14.55 -3.48
N ILE A 222 -1.15 15.33 -2.61
CA ILE A 222 -1.97 14.81 -1.53
C ILE A 222 -3.40 15.35 -1.65
N ALA A 223 -4.39 14.49 -1.44
CA ALA A 223 -5.79 14.87 -1.23
C ALA A 223 -6.29 14.33 0.12
N TYR A 224 -7.14 15.10 0.79
CA TYR A 224 -7.65 14.77 2.13
C TYR A 224 -9.16 14.51 2.10
N SER A 225 -9.62 13.55 2.89
CA SER A 225 -11.04 13.32 3.16
C SER A 225 -11.31 12.90 4.62
N LYS A 226 -12.54 13.11 5.10
CA LYS A 226 -13.02 12.54 6.37
C LYS A 226 -13.64 11.15 6.20
N ASN A 227 -14.00 10.77 4.98
CA ASN A 227 -14.62 9.49 4.64
C ASN A 227 -13.72 8.74 3.66
N LEU A 228 -13.61 7.42 3.81
CA LEU A 228 -12.74 6.63 2.95
C LEU A 228 -13.15 6.68 1.47
N THR A 229 -14.45 6.68 1.20
CA THR A 229 -15.02 6.40 -0.13
C THR A 229 -15.48 7.63 -0.90
N GLU A 230 -15.36 8.82 -0.34
CA GLU A 230 -15.89 10.06 -0.94
C GLU A 230 -15.25 11.30 -0.32
N GLY A 231 -15.47 12.46 -0.93
CA GLY A 231 -15.16 13.76 -0.30
C GLY A 231 -13.68 14.16 -0.30
N TYR A 232 -12.82 13.48 -1.07
CA TYR A 232 -11.45 13.91 -1.27
C TYR A 232 -11.40 15.27 -1.97
N GLY A 233 -10.77 16.25 -1.29
CA GLY A 233 -10.67 17.62 -1.77
C GLY A 233 -9.70 17.80 -2.95
N LYS A 234 -9.49 19.07 -3.32
CA LYS A 234 -8.46 19.46 -4.30
C LYS A 234 -7.07 18.99 -3.84
N PRO A 235 -6.19 18.61 -4.77
CA PRO A 235 -4.84 18.21 -4.40
C PRO A 235 -4.04 19.40 -3.84
N THR A 236 -3.08 19.11 -2.96
CA THR A 236 -2.03 20.07 -2.57
C THR A 236 -1.20 20.49 -3.80
N PRO A 237 -0.29 21.47 -3.68
CA PRO A 237 0.84 21.56 -4.60
C PRO A 237 1.65 20.26 -4.63
N ALA A 238 2.50 20.12 -5.66
CA ALA A 238 3.36 18.95 -5.80
C ALA A 238 4.27 18.78 -4.58
N ILE A 239 4.39 17.54 -4.09
CA ILE A 239 5.23 17.19 -2.93
C ILE A 239 6.61 16.64 -3.34
N THR A 240 6.80 16.40 -4.64
CA THR A 240 8.07 15.97 -5.24
C THR A 240 8.77 17.12 -5.96
N GLY A 241 10.09 17.01 -6.11
CA GLY A 241 10.91 17.98 -6.86
C GLY A 241 10.71 17.91 -8.39
N ASN A 242 11.60 18.58 -9.12
CA ASN A 242 11.57 18.66 -10.60
C ASN A 242 12.12 17.38 -11.25
N TYR A 243 11.40 16.28 -11.08
CA TYR A 243 11.65 14.97 -11.68
C TYR A 243 10.32 14.23 -11.82
N TRP A 244 10.28 13.23 -12.69
CA TRP A 244 9.06 12.44 -12.88
C TRP A 244 8.98 11.35 -11.81
N ALA A 245 7.88 11.31 -11.07
CA ALA A 245 7.65 10.40 -9.97
C ALA A 245 6.34 9.64 -10.18
N GLU A 246 6.32 8.35 -9.84
CA GLU A 246 5.13 7.50 -9.92
C GLU A 246 5.11 6.41 -8.85
N GLY A 247 3.95 5.77 -8.68
CA GLY A 247 3.81 4.67 -7.74
C GLY A 247 4.13 4.99 -6.28
N PRO A 248 3.48 5.99 -5.66
CA PRO A 248 3.73 6.32 -4.27
C PRO A 248 3.30 5.17 -3.34
N THR A 249 4.14 4.85 -2.37
CA THR A 249 3.73 4.11 -1.17
C THR A 249 4.18 4.87 0.08
N ALA A 250 3.28 5.01 1.06
CA ALA A 250 3.49 5.87 2.21
C ALA A 250 3.47 5.05 3.51
N VAL A 251 4.50 5.22 4.33
CA VAL A 251 4.63 4.53 5.61
C VAL A 251 5.09 5.50 6.70
N LYS A 252 4.66 5.25 7.94
CA LYS A 252 5.15 5.99 9.10
C LYS A 252 6.36 5.26 9.71
N VAL A 253 7.48 5.97 9.77
CA VAL A 253 8.74 5.53 10.40
C VAL A 253 9.06 6.49 11.53
N ASP A 254 9.02 5.98 12.76
CA ASP A 254 9.01 6.77 13.98
C ASP A 254 7.94 7.89 13.90
N ASP A 255 8.34 9.16 14.02
CA ASP A 255 7.45 10.33 13.93
C ASP A 255 7.37 10.97 12.54
N LYS A 256 7.89 10.30 11.51
CA LYS A 256 7.93 10.82 10.13
C LYS A 256 7.11 9.96 9.19
N TRP A 257 6.39 10.63 8.30
CA TRP A 257 5.92 9.99 7.08
C TRP A 257 7.04 9.92 6.07
N ILE A 258 7.24 8.75 5.48
CA ILE A 258 8.10 8.54 4.33
C ILE A 258 7.22 8.10 3.18
N VAL A 259 7.34 8.79 2.05
CA VAL A 259 6.66 8.44 0.79
C VAL A 259 7.73 8.03 -0.21
N TYR A 260 7.67 6.77 -0.61
CA TYR A 260 8.54 6.15 -1.60
C TYR A 260 7.90 6.15 -2.98
N PHE A 261 8.70 6.24 -4.05
CA PHE A 261 8.18 6.31 -5.41
C PHE A 261 9.26 6.02 -6.46
N ASP A 262 8.84 5.64 -7.67
CA ASP A 262 9.72 5.40 -8.81
C ASP A 262 10.08 6.72 -9.51
N LYS A 263 11.38 7.05 -9.58
CA LYS A 263 11.92 8.14 -10.42
C LYS A 263 12.27 7.55 -11.79
N TYR A 264 11.26 7.08 -12.51
CA TYR A 264 11.41 6.14 -13.63
C TYR A 264 12.23 6.67 -14.82
N ARG A 265 12.29 7.99 -15.03
CA ARG A 265 13.16 8.60 -16.06
C ARG A 265 14.63 8.69 -15.64
N ASP A 266 14.89 8.65 -14.34
CA ASP A 266 16.23 8.70 -13.75
C ASP A 266 16.76 7.30 -13.45
N HIS A 267 15.97 6.24 -13.72
CA HIS A 267 16.31 4.84 -13.43
C HIS A 267 16.71 4.59 -11.97
N LYS A 268 16.07 5.30 -11.03
CA LYS A 268 16.26 5.17 -9.59
C LYS A 268 14.91 5.25 -8.88
N TYR A 269 14.89 4.89 -7.61
CA TYR A 269 13.74 5.13 -6.74
C TYR A 269 14.06 6.30 -5.82
N GLY A 270 13.02 6.99 -5.37
CA GLY A 270 13.12 8.12 -4.48
C GLY A 270 12.31 7.93 -3.22
N ALA A 271 12.61 8.77 -2.24
CA ALA A 271 11.75 8.96 -1.09
C ALA A 271 11.75 10.43 -0.65
N ILE A 272 10.61 10.89 -0.16
CA ILE A 272 10.47 12.17 0.54
C ILE A 272 9.98 11.89 1.96
N SER A 273 10.35 12.75 2.90
CA SER A 273 9.89 12.65 4.28
C SER A 273 9.26 13.94 4.80
N SER A 274 8.30 13.79 5.71
CA SER A 274 7.62 14.91 6.37
C SER A 274 7.18 14.54 7.78
N THR A 275 7.23 15.50 8.70
CA THR A 275 6.62 15.38 10.05
C THR A 275 5.21 15.96 10.11
N ASN A 276 4.80 16.75 9.12
CA ASN A 276 3.55 17.53 9.16
C ASN A 276 2.71 17.43 7.87
N LEU A 277 3.15 16.66 6.88
CA LEU A 277 2.52 16.47 5.56
C LEU A 277 2.44 17.73 4.69
N GLN A 278 3.08 18.81 5.11
CA GLN A 278 3.10 20.09 4.39
C GLN A 278 4.49 20.37 3.82
N ASN A 279 5.51 20.20 4.66
CA ASN A 279 6.91 20.40 4.28
C ASN A 279 7.55 19.05 4.00
N TRP A 280 8.10 18.91 2.79
CA TRP A 280 8.69 17.66 2.32
C TRP A 280 10.18 17.84 2.08
N THR A 281 10.96 16.88 2.56
CA THR A 281 12.41 16.80 2.31
C THR A 281 12.70 15.60 1.44
N ASP A 282 13.34 15.79 0.29
CA ASP A 282 13.88 14.67 -0.50
C ASP A 282 14.97 13.98 0.32
N ILE A 283 14.79 12.68 0.56
CA ILE A 283 15.70 11.81 1.30
C ILE A 283 16.14 10.63 0.43
N SER A 284 16.10 10.77 -0.90
CA SER A 284 16.47 9.70 -1.85
C SER A 284 17.90 9.23 -1.62
N ASP A 285 18.82 10.12 -1.25
CA ASP A 285 20.22 9.75 -0.96
C ASP A 285 20.41 9.01 0.37
N LYS A 286 19.35 8.89 1.18
CA LYS A 286 19.35 8.19 2.47
C LYS A 286 18.75 6.79 2.40
N ILE A 287 18.07 6.46 1.30
CA ILE A 287 17.46 5.13 1.13
C ILE A 287 18.39 4.21 0.34
N SER A 288 18.34 2.92 0.66
CA SER A 288 18.97 1.86 -0.11
C SER A 288 17.90 0.84 -0.45
N ILE A 289 17.78 0.51 -1.72
CA ILE A 289 16.68 -0.28 -2.28
C ILE A 289 17.22 -1.42 -3.17
N PRO A 290 16.46 -2.51 -3.32
CA PRO A 290 16.78 -3.53 -4.31
C PRO A 290 16.89 -2.98 -5.72
N LYS A 291 17.89 -3.44 -6.47
CA LYS A 291 18.09 -3.04 -7.86
C LYS A 291 16.93 -3.52 -8.74
N GLY A 292 16.35 -2.60 -9.52
CA GLY A 292 15.27 -2.92 -10.45
C GLY A 292 13.90 -3.08 -9.79
N LEU A 293 13.78 -2.76 -8.49
CA LEU A 293 12.50 -2.59 -7.81
C LEU A 293 11.66 -1.53 -8.55
N ARG A 294 10.40 -1.87 -8.79
CA ARG A 294 9.37 -0.97 -9.35
C ARG A 294 8.24 -0.82 -8.33
N HIS A 295 7.23 -0.02 -8.70
CA HIS A 295 6.05 0.27 -7.89
C HIS A 295 5.46 -0.96 -7.16
N GLY A 296 5.11 -0.77 -5.90
CA GLY A 296 4.35 -1.70 -5.08
C GLY A 296 4.10 -1.06 -3.71
N THR A 297 3.85 -1.85 -2.68
CA THR A 297 3.38 -1.33 -1.38
C THR A 297 4.29 -1.74 -0.22
N ILE A 298 4.52 -0.80 0.69
CA ILE A 298 5.13 -1.07 1.99
C ILE A 298 4.04 -1.36 3.03
N PHE A 299 4.22 -2.43 3.79
CA PHE A 299 3.37 -2.81 4.90
C PHE A 299 4.21 -3.31 6.07
N THR A 300 3.61 -3.46 7.25
CA THR A 300 4.30 -3.95 8.45
C THR A 300 3.87 -5.35 8.82
N VAL A 301 4.81 -6.13 9.34
CA VAL A 301 4.57 -7.43 9.98
C VAL A 301 5.15 -7.45 11.39
N THR A 302 4.67 -8.36 12.22
CA THR A 302 5.27 -8.64 13.52
C THR A 302 6.63 -9.30 13.36
N GLU A 303 7.48 -9.20 14.39
CA GLU A 303 8.79 -9.88 14.40
C GLU A 303 8.64 -11.40 14.27
N ALA A 304 7.62 -12.00 14.90
CA ALA A 304 7.35 -13.44 14.79
C ALA A 304 6.94 -13.87 13.37
N GLU A 305 6.11 -13.07 12.69
CA GLU A 305 5.77 -13.30 11.28
C GLU A 305 7.01 -13.16 10.40
N PHE A 306 7.84 -12.14 10.64
CA PHE A 306 9.09 -11.94 9.91
C PHE A 306 10.08 -13.08 10.10
N GLU A 307 10.31 -13.54 11.33
CA GLU A 307 11.18 -14.68 11.63
C GLU A 307 10.71 -15.97 10.94
N SER A 308 9.39 -16.17 10.89
CA SER A 308 8.80 -17.31 10.18
C SER A 308 9.01 -17.19 8.67
N LEU A 309 8.84 -15.98 8.12
CA LEU A 309 9.05 -15.68 6.71
C LEU A 309 10.50 -15.97 6.28
N ILE A 310 11.49 -15.46 7.00
CA ILE A 310 12.92 -15.59 6.61
C ILE A 310 13.49 -17.00 6.77
N LYS A 311 12.81 -17.90 7.51
CA LYS A 311 13.16 -19.33 7.55
C LYS A 311 12.85 -20.01 6.21
N ALA A 312 11.80 -19.57 5.51
CA ALA A 312 11.40 -20.11 4.21
C ALA A 312 11.97 -19.31 3.04
N LEU A 313 12.04 -17.98 3.17
CA LEU A 313 12.55 -17.03 2.17
C LEU A 313 13.81 -16.35 2.72
N PRO A 314 14.98 -17.02 2.66
CA PRO A 314 16.18 -16.54 3.34
C PRO A 314 16.59 -15.15 2.86
N VAL A 315 17.10 -14.35 3.81
CA VAL A 315 17.69 -13.03 3.54
C VAL A 315 18.98 -13.22 2.74
N SER A 316 19.13 -12.47 1.67
CA SER A 316 20.41 -12.44 0.94
C SER A 316 21.43 -11.62 1.70
N VAL A 317 22.40 -12.31 2.30
CA VAL A 317 23.64 -11.67 2.77
C VAL A 317 24.49 -11.42 1.54
N LYS A 318 24.55 -10.16 1.08
CA LYS A 318 25.59 -9.70 0.15
C LYS A 318 26.80 -9.22 0.92
#